data_AF-A0A7V3H7K8-F1
#
_entry.id   AF-A0A7V3H7K8-F1
#
_cell.length_a   1.000
_cell.length_b   1.000
_cell.length_c   1.000
_cell.angle_alpha   90.00
_cell.angle_beta   90.00
_cell.angle_gamma   90.00
#
_symmetry.space_group_name_H-M   'P 1'
#
loop_
_entity.id
_entity.type
_entity.pdbx_description
1 polymer ?
#
loop_
_entity_poly.entity_id
_entity_poly.type
_entity_poly.pdbx_seq_one_letter_code
_entity_poly.pdbx_strand_id
1 'polypeptide(L)'
;MDIALYVDARNRWLGSESKHLLAKEYFVAGDVLSKHMLFITGLIHPDSLTLKPFFALQHGIYNLAVGHMPQNDGESALWYHRWFIYPYAKRDHLPYENRPGRLVPDFMARAFIEIPVLKYLVVKVLGPKDVYPKDFRANQQKHLKKTFEVIKKLSTLPIADKSIHQEYLKAFPGLAFYYSLNQVFHYNQWRSEGREKLLYEAWYVNHNEEQLRWYLAFETQFDSIGAEGMKQLYGKSLFKDLSLFYGAILNVTEDLILSDIIYGHFSCDSEHIKTYVRVRNLVAGEDGMENGLFFKLPEREFMVMYESFIERSYPYFYKYITRDKCNYTVHGVPVVIVVSNVDEAWLIESGKSAGYKYLDKLNQQLNKTNGGE
;
A
#
# COMPACT_ATOMS: atom_id res chain seq x y z
N MET A 1 2.82 14.73 31.35
CA MET A 1 2.83 13.29 31.01
C MET A 1 1.50 12.73 31.46
N ASP A 2 0.70 12.20 30.54
CA ASP A 2 -0.58 11.57 30.87
C ASP A 2 -0.29 10.22 31.56
N ILE A 3 -0.47 10.20 32.89
CA ILE A 3 -0.19 9.04 33.74
C ILE A 3 -1.09 7.86 33.33
N ALA A 4 -2.32 8.11 32.92
CA ALA A 4 -3.25 7.06 32.52
C ALA A 4 -2.78 6.37 31.23
N LEU A 5 -2.34 7.15 30.23
CA LEU A 5 -1.78 6.60 28.99
C LEU A 5 -0.50 5.80 29.23
N TYR A 6 0.35 6.24 30.17
CA TYR A 6 1.55 5.50 30.54
C TYR A 6 1.23 4.17 31.23
N VAL A 7 0.31 4.19 32.21
CA VAL A 7 -0.12 2.97 32.91
C VAL A 7 -0.78 1.99 31.93
N ASP A 8 -1.62 2.45 31.02
CA ASP A 8 -2.20 1.62 29.94
C ASP A 8 -1.11 0.99 29.06
N ALA A 9 -0.17 1.79 28.55
CA ALA A 9 0.93 1.29 27.73
C ALA A 9 1.80 0.29 28.49
N ARG A 10 2.15 0.59 29.75
CA ARG A 10 2.94 -0.30 30.59
C ARG A 10 2.23 -1.63 30.83
N ASN A 11 0.96 -1.61 31.21
CA ASN A 11 0.19 -2.83 31.45
C ASN A 11 0.02 -3.67 30.17
N ARG A 12 -0.06 -3.01 29.00
CA ARG A 12 -0.16 -3.70 27.71
C ARG A 12 1.15 -4.38 27.29
N TRP A 13 2.29 -3.72 27.49
CA TRP A 13 3.56 -4.14 26.90
C TRP A 13 4.50 -4.86 27.86
N LEU A 14 4.38 -4.62 29.16
CA LEU A 14 5.25 -5.17 30.21
C LEU A 14 4.51 -6.22 31.07
N GLY A 15 4.00 -7.26 30.41
CA GLY A 15 3.47 -8.45 31.08
C GLY A 15 4.55 -9.34 31.70
N SER A 16 4.15 -10.34 32.48
CA SER A 16 5.07 -11.29 33.13
C SER A 16 5.95 -12.10 32.16
N GLU A 17 5.48 -12.30 30.92
CA GLU A 17 6.19 -13.05 29.87
C GLU A 17 7.06 -12.16 28.95
N SER A 18 7.09 -10.86 29.26
CA SER A 18 7.73 -9.84 28.43
C SER A 18 9.22 -10.09 28.21
N LYS A 19 9.64 -10.12 26.94
CA LYS A 19 11.05 -10.15 26.55
C LYS A 19 11.62 -8.73 26.50
N HIS A 20 12.94 -8.60 26.67
CA HIS A 20 13.66 -7.33 26.54
C HIS A 20 13.11 -6.18 27.41
N LEU A 21 12.92 -6.44 28.71
CA LEU A 21 12.28 -5.51 29.66
C LEU A 21 12.81 -4.06 29.55
N LEU A 22 14.13 -3.88 29.51
CA LEU A 22 14.73 -2.55 29.41
C LEU A 22 14.39 -1.85 28.07
N ALA A 23 14.47 -2.57 26.95
CA ALA A 23 14.05 -2.05 25.65
C ALA A 23 12.56 -1.65 25.66
N LYS A 24 11.74 -2.44 26.36
CA LYS A 24 10.30 -2.20 26.45
C LYS A 24 9.89 -1.05 27.36
N GLU A 25 10.66 -0.72 28.40
CA GLU A 25 10.41 0.51 29.16
C GLU A 25 10.58 1.74 28.24
N TYR A 26 11.59 1.74 27.35
CA TYR A 26 11.70 2.76 26.30
C TYR A 26 10.55 2.66 25.28
N PHE A 27 10.13 1.45 24.91
CA PHE A 27 8.97 1.27 24.03
C PHE A 27 7.69 1.85 24.63
N VAL A 28 7.42 1.65 25.92
CA VAL A 28 6.27 2.22 26.63
C VAL A 28 6.31 3.75 26.56
N ALA A 29 7.46 4.35 26.86
CA ALA A 29 7.63 5.81 26.75
C ALA A 29 7.38 6.31 25.31
N GLY A 30 7.90 5.58 24.31
CA GLY A 30 7.70 5.87 22.90
C GLY A 30 6.26 5.68 22.42
N ASP A 31 5.53 4.66 22.91
CA ASP A 31 4.12 4.41 22.56
C ASP A 31 3.22 5.53 23.11
N VAL A 32 3.51 6.03 24.32
CA VAL A 32 2.82 7.21 24.88
C VAL A 32 3.04 8.44 24.00
N LEU A 33 4.29 8.75 23.65
CA LEU A 33 4.58 9.90 22.79
C LEU A 33 3.95 9.71 21.40
N SER A 34 4.02 8.51 20.82
CA SER A 34 3.40 8.19 19.53
C SER A 34 1.89 8.36 19.54
N LYS A 35 1.18 8.01 20.62
CA LYS A 35 -0.27 8.24 20.75
C LYS A 35 -0.62 9.74 20.71
N HIS A 36 0.15 10.57 21.42
CA HIS A 36 -0.01 12.04 21.36
C HIS A 36 0.29 12.55 19.96
N MET A 37 1.37 12.06 19.34
CA MET A 37 1.73 12.43 17.98
C MET A 37 0.66 12.04 16.97
N LEU A 38 0.04 10.87 17.09
CA LEU A 38 -1.06 10.45 16.20
C LEU A 38 -2.29 11.34 16.31
N PHE A 39 -2.59 11.84 17.51
CA PHE A 39 -3.64 12.84 17.70
C PHE A 39 -3.28 14.16 17.00
N ILE A 40 -2.06 14.65 17.23
CA ILE A 40 -1.60 15.92 16.65
C ILE A 40 -1.45 15.81 15.12
N THR A 41 -0.92 14.71 14.61
CA THR A 41 -0.85 14.44 13.17
C THR A 41 -2.22 14.20 12.55
N GLY A 42 -3.25 14.07 13.39
CA GLY A 42 -4.67 14.18 13.07
C GLY A 42 -5.10 15.60 12.64
N LEU A 43 -4.31 16.62 12.98
CA LEU A 43 -4.63 18.02 12.71
C LEU A 43 -3.58 18.67 11.79
N ILE A 44 -2.32 18.28 11.93
CA ILE A 44 -1.20 18.82 11.15
C ILE A 44 -0.44 17.72 10.44
N HIS A 45 0.23 18.05 9.33
CA HIS A 45 1.03 17.05 8.60
C HIS A 45 2.22 16.57 9.46
N PRO A 46 2.61 15.28 9.38
CA PRO A 46 3.78 14.76 10.11
C PRO A 46 5.06 15.58 9.91
N ASP A 47 5.35 16.10 8.71
CA ASP A 47 6.54 16.93 8.47
C ASP A 47 6.44 18.40 8.93
N SER A 48 5.39 18.77 9.67
CA SER A 48 5.29 20.11 10.23
C SER A 48 6.54 20.46 11.04
N LEU A 49 7.09 21.66 10.82
CA LEU A 49 8.27 22.14 11.57
C LEU A 49 8.03 22.09 13.09
N THR A 50 6.80 22.35 13.53
CA THR A 50 6.37 22.29 14.93
C THR A 50 6.51 20.88 15.53
N LEU A 51 6.44 19.83 14.70
CA LEU A 51 6.55 18.44 15.14
C LEU A 51 7.98 17.90 15.17
N LYS A 52 8.95 18.59 14.55
CA LYS A 52 10.34 18.10 14.46
C LYS A 52 10.97 17.78 15.82
N PRO A 53 10.82 18.61 16.88
CA PRO A 53 11.37 18.28 18.20
C PRO A 53 10.79 16.97 18.76
N PHE A 54 9.50 16.72 18.53
CA PHE A 54 8.84 15.50 18.99
C PHE A 54 9.30 14.27 18.20
N PHE A 55 9.45 14.37 16.87
CA PHE A 55 10.03 13.28 16.08
C PHE A 55 11.48 13.01 16.42
N ALA A 56 12.28 14.04 16.71
CA ALA A 56 13.65 13.88 17.17
C ALA A 56 13.71 13.15 18.53
N LEU A 57 12.84 13.52 19.48
CA LEU A 57 12.70 12.82 20.75
C LEU A 57 12.25 11.37 20.54
N GLN A 58 11.24 11.13 19.71
CA GLN A 58 10.75 9.78 19.38
C GLN A 58 11.85 8.91 18.76
N HIS A 59 12.67 9.47 17.87
CA HIS A 59 13.83 8.77 17.31
C HIS A 59 14.92 8.48 18.35
N GLY A 60 15.17 9.41 19.28
CA GLY A 60 16.08 9.19 20.40
C GLY A 60 15.63 8.02 21.28
N ILE A 61 14.34 7.99 21.65
CA ILE A 61 13.74 6.89 22.41
C ILE A 61 13.84 5.57 21.63
N TYR A 62 13.52 5.57 20.33
CA TYR A 62 13.64 4.40 19.48
C TYR A 62 15.06 3.83 19.43
N ASN A 63 16.06 4.68 19.24
CA ASN A 63 17.45 4.25 19.17
C ASN A 63 17.95 3.65 20.49
N LEU A 64 17.55 4.25 21.63
CA LEU A 64 17.83 3.68 22.95
C LEU A 64 17.16 2.32 23.13
N ALA A 65 15.88 2.21 22.76
CA ALA A 65 15.12 0.96 22.87
C ALA A 65 15.76 -0.17 22.05
N VAL A 66 16.03 0.08 20.77
CA VAL A 66 16.64 -0.91 19.86
C VAL A 66 18.08 -1.26 20.26
N GLY A 67 18.81 -0.34 20.90
CA GLY A 67 20.15 -0.63 21.47
C GLY A 67 20.14 -1.71 22.55
N HIS A 68 18.99 -2.00 23.14
CA HIS A 68 18.80 -3.06 24.14
C HIS A 68 18.11 -4.33 23.59
N MET A 69 17.94 -4.43 22.26
CA MET A 69 17.32 -5.57 21.61
C MET A 69 18.33 -6.42 20.81
N PRO A 70 18.07 -7.72 20.61
CA PRO A 70 18.81 -8.53 19.65
C PRO A 70 18.68 -7.95 18.23
N GLN A 71 19.77 -8.00 17.46
CA GLN A 71 19.76 -7.48 16.08
C GLN A 71 18.83 -8.26 15.13
N ASN A 72 18.52 -9.51 15.47
CA ASN A 72 17.66 -10.42 14.70
C ASN A 72 16.21 -10.44 15.18
N ASP A 73 15.76 -9.41 15.90
CA ASP A 73 14.37 -9.30 16.38
C ASP A 73 13.54 -8.35 15.51
N GLY A 74 12.44 -8.88 14.97
CA GLY A 74 11.47 -8.19 14.14
C GLY A 74 10.63 -7.15 14.90
N GLU A 75 10.58 -7.22 16.24
CA GLU A 75 9.86 -6.24 17.08
C GLU A 75 10.27 -4.79 16.79
N SER A 76 11.57 -4.57 16.57
CA SER A 76 12.14 -3.25 16.23
C SER A 76 11.53 -2.65 14.95
N ALA A 77 11.14 -3.49 14.00
CA ALA A 77 10.50 -3.07 12.76
C ALA A 77 9.03 -2.69 13.00
N LEU A 78 8.32 -3.42 13.86
CA LEU A 78 6.95 -3.08 14.23
C LEU A 78 6.91 -1.73 14.95
N TRP A 79 7.85 -1.49 15.87
CA TRP A 79 7.96 -0.23 16.58
C TRP A 79 8.20 0.93 15.61
N TYR A 80 9.10 0.72 14.64
CA TYR A 80 9.37 1.71 13.60
C TYR A 80 8.12 2.01 12.78
N HIS A 81 7.40 0.97 12.35
CA HIS A 81 6.14 1.11 11.64
C HIS A 81 5.16 1.99 12.43
N ARG A 82 4.87 1.61 13.67
CA ARG A 82 3.88 2.30 14.52
C ARG A 82 4.21 3.77 14.74
N TRP A 83 5.48 4.11 14.91
CA TRP A 83 5.88 5.46 15.31
C TRP A 83 6.21 6.39 14.14
N PHE A 84 6.72 5.85 13.03
CA PHE A 84 7.27 6.68 11.96
C PHE A 84 6.61 6.47 10.59
N ILE A 85 5.95 5.32 10.36
CA ILE A 85 5.25 5.04 9.09
C ILE A 85 3.74 5.22 9.24
N TYR A 86 3.16 4.68 10.30
CA TYR A 86 1.71 4.71 10.53
C TYR A 86 1.09 6.12 10.53
N PRO A 87 1.75 7.19 11.05
CA PRO A 87 1.23 8.55 10.92
C PRO A 87 1.00 9.00 9.47
N TYR A 88 1.80 8.50 8.53
CA TYR A 88 1.64 8.73 7.09
C TYR A 88 0.60 7.77 6.50
N ALA A 89 0.74 6.47 6.78
CA ALA A 89 -0.10 5.43 6.22
C ALA A 89 -1.59 5.62 6.56
N LYS A 90 -1.90 6.02 7.80
CA LYS A 90 -3.26 6.26 8.26
C LYS A 90 -4.03 7.30 7.42
N ARG A 91 -3.31 8.19 6.74
CA ARG A 91 -3.89 9.28 5.94
C ARG A 91 -3.58 9.15 4.45
N ASP A 92 -2.90 8.07 4.05
CA ASP A 92 -2.33 7.91 2.71
C ASP A 92 -1.49 9.15 2.31
N HIS A 93 -0.64 9.60 3.24
CA HIS A 93 0.29 10.71 3.02
C HIS A 93 1.70 10.20 2.71
N LEU A 94 2.51 11.06 2.10
CA LEU A 94 3.95 10.87 1.93
C LEU A 94 4.70 12.09 2.50
N PRO A 95 5.98 11.94 2.89
CA PRO A 95 6.72 13.07 3.43
C PRO A 95 6.87 14.25 2.46
N TYR A 96 6.83 15.47 3.00
CA TYR A 96 7.14 16.72 2.30
C TYR A 96 8.66 16.90 2.08
N GLU A 97 9.04 17.77 1.14
CA GLU A 97 10.35 18.43 1.25
C GLU A 97 10.31 19.44 2.41
N ASN A 98 11.38 19.45 3.21
CA ASN A 98 11.69 20.56 4.09
C ASN A 98 11.86 21.84 3.28
N ARG A 99 10.83 22.69 3.21
CA ARG A 99 11.03 24.12 2.90
C ARG A 99 10.50 25.02 4.01
N PRO A 100 11.33 25.93 4.53
CA PRO A 100 10.83 27.09 5.24
C PRO A 100 10.08 27.96 4.22
N GLY A 101 8.79 28.20 4.43
CA GLY A 101 8.07 29.29 3.74
C GLY A 101 6.83 28.93 2.90
N ARG A 102 6.41 27.67 2.77
CA ARG A 102 5.07 27.35 2.22
C ARG A 102 4.33 26.39 3.15
N LEU A 103 3.75 26.98 4.21
CA LEU A 103 2.55 26.48 4.84
C LEU A 103 1.42 26.60 3.81
N VAL A 104 1.29 25.63 2.91
CA VAL A 104 -0.05 25.32 2.40
C VAL A 104 -0.45 24.06 3.15
N PRO A 105 -1.26 24.18 4.20
CA PRO A 105 -1.86 23.00 4.82
C PRO A 105 -2.54 22.21 3.70
N ASP A 106 -2.27 20.91 3.60
CA ASP A 106 -2.89 20.04 2.58
C ASP A 106 -4.43 20.12 2.61
N PHE A 107 -5.01 20.45 3.77
CA PHE A 107 -6.43 20.81 3.89
C PHE A 107 -6.82 22.03 3.05
N MET A 108 -6.03 23.12 3.10
CA MET A 108 -6.28 24.32 2.30
C MET A 108 -5.98 24.06 0.82
N ALA A 109 -4.92 23.31 0.48
CA ALA A 109 -4.66 22.92 -0.91
C ALA A 109 -5.82 22.08 -1.50
N ARG A 110 -6.32 21.07 -0.77
CA ARG A 110 -7.49 20.28 -1.18
C ARG A 110 -8.78 21.11 -1.21
N ALA A 111 -9.06 21.93 -0.19
CA ALA A 111 -10.21 22.82 -0.17
C ALA A 111 -10.18 23.87 -1.31
N PHE A 112 -8.99 24.35 -1.69
CA PHE A 112 -8.82 25.28 -2.80
C PHE A 112 -8.86 24.61 -4.18
N ILE A 113 -8.55 23.30 -4.28
CA ILE A 113 -8.67 22.52 -5.52
C ILE A 113 -10.12 22.06 -5.75
N GLU A 114 -10.87 21.75 -4.69
CA GLU A 114 -12.26 21.29 -4.76
C GLU A 114 -13.28 22.43 -4.86
N ILE A 115 -12.92 23.67 -4.50
CA ILE A 115 -13.76 24.85 -4.72
C ILE A 115 -13.36 25.52 -6.06
N PRO A 116 -14.20 25.47 -7.11
CA PRO A 116 -13.83 25.88 -8.48
C PRO A 116 -13.32 27.33 -8.59
N VAL A 117 -13.87 28.23 -7.77
CA VAL A 117 -13.52 29.66 -7.76
C VAL A 117 -12.10 29.89 -7.25
N LEU A 118 -11.67 29.11 -6.26
CA LEU A 118 -10.35 29.26 -5.64
C LEU A 118 -9.26 28.56 -6.45
N LYS A 119 -9.58 27.46 -7.13
CA LYS A 119 -8.71 26.83 -8.14
C LYS A 119 -8.29 27.84 -9.21
N TYR A 120 -9.23 28.65 -9.70
CA TYR A 120 -8.95 29.68 -10.70
C TYR A 120 -8.03 30.79 -10.15
N LEU A 121 -8.25 31.22 -8.91
CA LEU A 121 -7.40 32.22 -8.23
C LEU A 121 -5.97 31.72 -8.00
N VAL A 122 -5.80 30.49 -7.52
CA VAL A 122 -4.47 29.90 -7.25
C VAL A 122 -3.65 29.75 -8.52
N VAL A 123 -4.26 29.25 -9.60
CA VAL A 123 -3.60 29.08 -10.91
C VAL A 123 -3.22 30.43 -11.53
N LYS A 124 -4.06 31.46 -11.35
CA LYS A 124 -3.84 32.80 -11.93
C LYS A 124 -2.81 33.63 -11.16
N VAL A 125 -2.70 33.46 -9.84
CA VAL A 125 -1.76 34.20 -8.98
C VAL A 125 -0.37 33.57 -8.96
N LEU A 126 -0.26 32.25 -8.97
CA LEU A 126 1.03 31.56 -8.81
C LEU A 126 1.66 31.10 -10.14
N GLY A 127 0.93 31.17 -11.25
CA GLY A 127 1.39 30.72 -12.56
C GLY A 127 1.59 29.19 -12.65
N PRO A 128 1.33 28.54 -13.79
CA PRO A 128 1.48 27.09 -13.92
C PRO A 128 2.93 26.58 -13.78
N LYS A 129 3.94 27.47 -13.88
CA LYS A 129 5.36 27.11 -13.92
C LYS A 129 6.08 27.13 -12.56
N ASP A 130 5.53 27.81 -11.55
CA ASP A 130 6.17 27.95 -10.22
C ASP A 130 5.48 27.14 -9.10
N VAL A 131 4.50 26.31 -9.46
CA VAL A 131 3.68 25.50 -8.54
C VAL A 131 4.13 24.04 -8.45
N TYR A 132 5.10 23.62 -9.27
CA TYR A 132 5.78 22.33 -9.08
C TYR A 132 7.20 22.57 -8.60
N PRO A 133 7.44 22.64 -7.28
CA PRO A 133 8.77 22.76 -6.75
C PRO A 133 9.60 21.54 -7.15
N LYS A 134 10.89 21.80 -7.27
CA LYS A 134 12.01 20.86 -7.30
C LYS A 134 11.67 19.51 -6.64
N ASP A 135 11.94 18.45 -7.40
CA ASP A 135 12.26 17.10 -6.98
C ASP A 135 11.99 16.72 -5.49
N PHE A 136 10.74 16.33 -5.19
CA PHE A 136 10.37 15.79 -3.88
C PHE A 136 10.83 14.34 -3.65
N ARG A 137 11.59 13.74 -4.59
CA ARG A 137 11.92 12.31 -4.61
C ARG A 137 12.67 11.88 -3.36
N ALA A 138 13.63 12.66 -2.87
CA ALA A 138 14.59 12.15 -1.89
C ALA A 138 13.94 11.69 -0.58
N ASN A 139 13.03 12.49 0.00
CA ASN A 139 12.36 12.13 1.25
C ASN A 139 11.32 11.02 1.06
N GLN A 140 10.56 11.06 -0.04
CA GLN A 140 9.55 10.05 -0.36
C GLN A 140 10.20 8.71 -0.68
N GLN A 141 11.23 8.69 -1.52
CA GLN A 141 12.05 7.50 -1.80
C GLN A 141 12.71 6.97 -0.53
N LYS A 142 13.26 7.85 0.33
CA LYS A 142 13.82 7.43 1.62
C LYS A 142 12.75 6.79 2.51
N HIS A 143 11.55 7.36 2.54
CA HIS A 143 10.42 6.81 3.29
C HIS A 143 9.98 5.45 2.73
N LEU A 144 9.76 5.34 1.43
CA LEU A 144 9.36 4.10 0.76
C LEU A 144 10.43 3.01 0.91
N LYS A 145 11.71 3.33 0.71
CA LYS A 145 12.82 2.42 0.98
C LYS A 145 12.78 1.93 2.44
N LYS A 146 12.53 2.84 3.38
CA LYS A 146 12.44 2.47 4.79
C LYS A 146 11.22 1.62 5.09
N THR A 147 10.09 1.90 4.47
CA THR A 147 8.86 1.10 4.56
C THR A 147 9.08 -0.31 4.03
N PHE A 148 9.77 -0.46 2.89
CA PHE A 148 10.17 -1.76 2.36
C PHE A 148 11.10 -2.53 3.33
N GLU A 149 12.13 -1.87 3.88
CA GLU A 149 13.00 -2.49 4.90
C GLU A 149 12.21 -2.97 6.13
N VAL A 150 11.19 -2.22 6.54
CA VAL A 150 10.33 -2.59 7.67
C VAL A 150 9.45 -3.79 7.32
N ILE A 151 8.82 -3.82 6.15
CA ILE A 151 8.07 -4.99 5.65
C ILE A 151 8.98 -6.21 5.62
N LYS A 152 10.17 -6.09 5.01
CA LYS A 152 11.17 -7.17 4.93
C LYS A 152 11.49 -7.73 6.32
N LYS A 153 11.81 -6.86 7.28
CA LYS A 153 12.13 -7.30 8.65
C LYS A 153 10.95 -7.99 9.32
N LEU A 154 9.75 -7.44 9.22
CA LEU A 154 8.53 -8.05 9.78
C LEU A 154 8.21 -9.42 9.15
N SER A 155 8.58 -9.62 7.90
CA SER A 155 8.33 -10.88 7.18
C SER A 155 9.45 -11.92 7.31
N THR A 156 10.64 -11.54 7.79
CA THR A 156 11.83 -12.43 7.79
C THR A 156 12.48 -12.62 9.15
N LEU A 157 12.19 -11.75 10.13
CA LEU A 157 12.73 -11.86 11.48
C LEU A 157 11.65 -12.36 12.45
N PRO A 158 12.02 -13.21 13.43
CA PRO A 158 11.10 -13.61 14.48
C PRO A 158 10.71 -12.41 15.35
N ILE A 159 9.52 -12.46 15.92
CA ILE A 159 9.04 -11.52 16.94
C ILE A 159 8.92 -12.34 18.24
N ALA A 160 9.80 -12.07 19.20
CA ALA A 160 9.94 -12.92 20.39
C ALA A 160 8.74 -12.79 21.34
N ASP A 161 8.19 -11.58 21.47
CA ASP A 161 7.06 -11.32 22.34
C ASP A 161 5.70 -11.57 21.66
N LYS A 162 4.88 -12.41 22.29
CA LYS A 162 3.56 -12.80 21.79
C LYS A 162 2.61 -11.61 21.63
N SER A 163 2.61 -10.66 22.56
CA SER A 163 1.74 -9.48 22.49
C SER A 163 2.15 -8.57 21.33
N ILE A 164 3.46 -8.44 21.09
CA ILE A 164 4.00 -7.68 19.96
C ILE A 164 3.70 -8.40 18.64
N HIS A 165 3.79 -9.74 18.62
CA HIS A 165 3.46 -10.54 17.44
C HIS A 165 1.98 -10.38 17.04
N GLN A 166 1.05 -10.39 17.99
CA GLN A 166 -0.37 -10.10 17.70
C GLN A 166 -0.57 -8.71 17.09
N GLU A 167 0.18 -7.71 17.54
CA GLU A 167 0.08 -6.36 17.01
C GLU A 167 0.72 -6.23 15.63
N TYR A 168 1.74 -7.04 15.33
CA TYR A 168 2.26 -7.21 13.98
C TYR A 168 1.18 -7.75 13.04
N LEU A 169 0.49 -8.83 13.43
CA LEU A 169 -0.57 -9.41 12.61
C LEU A 169 -1.63 -8.36 12.25
N LYS A 170 -2.05 -7.53 13.22
CA LYS A 170 -3.03 -6.46 12.98
C LYS A 170 -2.51 -5.34 12.08
N ALA A 171 -1.23 -4.97 12.21
CA ALA A 171 -0.66 -3.83 11.51
C ALA A 171 -0.24 -4.14 10.07
N PHE A 172 0.18 -5.38 9.80
CA PHE A 172 0.78 -5.76 8.53
C PHE A 172 -0.12 -5.55 7.30
N PRO A 173 -1.43 -5.87 7.32
CA PRO A 173 -2.34 -5.57 6.21
C PRO A 173 -2.32 -4.13 5.73
N GLY A 174 -2.48 -3.18 6.66
CA GLY A 174 -2.49 -1.76 6.34
C GLY A 174 -1.12 -1.26 5.85
N LEU A 175 -0.04 -1.79 6.40
CA LEU A 175 1.33 -1.47 5.96
C LEU A 175 1.61 -1.98 4.53
N ALA A 176 1.25 -3.23 4.24
CA ALA A 176 1.40 -3.84 2.92
C ALA A 176 0.62 -3.05 1.87
N PHE A 177 -0.64 -2.73 2.17
CA PHE A 177 -1.49 -1.93 1.29
C PHE A 177 -0.91 -0.53 1.04
N TYR A 178 -0.56 0.18 2.11
CA TYR A 178 0.04 1.51 2.02
C TYR A 178 1.28 1.52 1.13
N TYR A 179 2.20 0.56 1.35
CA TYR A 179 3.39 0.48 0.53
C TYR A 179 3.05 0.21 -0.94
N SER A 180 2.20 -0.79 -1.21
CA SER A 180 1.81 -1.16 -2.58
C SER A 180 1.25 0.01 -3.39
N LEU A 181 0.42 0.86 -2.77
CA LEU A 181 -0.18 2.02 -3.45
C LEU A 181 0.83 3.14 -3.75
N ASN A 182 1.87 3.26 -2.93
CA ASN A 182 2.76 4.41 -2.94
C ASN A 182 4.10 4.15 -3.65
N GLN A 183 4.35 2.93 -4.17
CA GLN A 183 5.60 2.62 -4.87
C GLN A 183 5.85 3.51 -6.09
N VAL A 184 4.79 3.93 -6.80
CA VAL A 184 4.88 4.80 -7.98
C VAL A 184 5.57 6.14 -7.72
N PHE A 185 5.62 6.58 -6.45
CA PHE A 185 6.29 7.82 -6.07
C PHE A 185 7.83 7.72 -6.05
N HIS A 186 8.41 6.55 -6.34
CA HIS A 186 9.85 6.43 -6.59
C HIS A 186 10.33 7.33 -7.75
N TYR A 187 9.50 7.68 -8.74
CA TYR A 187 9.89 8.51 -9.90
C TYR A 187 9.22 9.90 -9.99
N ASN A 188 8.45 10.35 -8.99
CA ASN A 188 7.81 11.68 -8.95
C ASN A 188 6.97 12.01 -10.21
N GLN A 189 6.27 11.02 -10.75
CA GLN A 189 5.31 11.21 -11.83
C GLN A 189 3.90 10.83 -11.38
N TRP A 190 2.90 11.44 -12.00
CA TRP A 190 1.50 11.02 -11.84
C TRP A 190 1.36 9.52 -12.15
N ARG A 191 0.47 8.84 -11.42
CA ARG A 191 0.49 7.39 -11.16
C ARG A 191 0.72 6.48 -12.38
N SER A 192 0.30 6.85 -13.59
CA SER A 192 0.39 5.98 -14.78
C SER A 192 1.81 5.91 -15.38
N GLU A 193 2.48 7.04 -15.62
CA GLU A 193 3.80 7.03 -16.28
C GLU A 193 4.91 6.52 -15.35
N GLY A 194 4.82 6.86 -14.07
CA GLY A 194 5.80 6.42 -13.06
C GLY A 194 5.75 4.90 -12.86
N ARG A 195 4.55 4.32 -12.85
CA ARG A 195 4.36 2.87 -12.73
C ARG A 195 4.94 2.14 -13.94
N GLU A 196 4.66 2.61 -15.16
CA GLU A 196 5.23 1.99 -16.37
C GLU A 196 6.77 1.96 -16.31
N LYS A 197 7.42 3.06 -15.95
CA LYS A 197 8.89 3.12 -15.84
C LYS A 197 9.43 2.11 -14.82
N LEU A 198 8.76 1.96 -13.67
CA LEU A 198 9.17 1.01 -12.63
C LEU A 198 9.18 -0.43 -13.15
N LEU A 199 8.23 -0.81 -14.01
CA LEU A 199 8.16 -2.17 -14.56
C LEU A 199 9.36 -2.54 -15.43
N TYR A 200 10.08 -1.55 -15.98
CA TYR A 200 11.34 -1.75 -16.71
C TYR A 200 12.58 -1.81 -15.79
N GLU A 201 12.41 -1.61 -14.49
CA GLU A 201 13.51 -1.61 -13.53
C GLU A 201 13.65 -2.99 -12.85
N ALA A 202 14.75 -3.70 -13.11
CA ALA A 202 14.96 -5.04 -12.55
C ALA A 202 14.91 -5.06 -11.01
N TRP A 203 15.38 -4.01 -10.34
CA TRP A 203 15.32 -3.91 -8.87
C TRP A 203 13.86 -3.85 -8.36
N TYR A 204 12.97 -3.20 -9.11
CA TYR A 204 11.56 -3.04 -8.75
C TYR A 204 10.82 -4.36 -8.92
N VAL A 205 11.03 -5.06 -10.04
CA VAL A 205 10.46 -6.39 -10.28
C VAL A 205 10.91 -7.36 -9.17
N ASN A 206 12.21 -7.39 -8.86
CA ASN A 206 12.75 -8.22 -7.77
C ASN A 206 12.13 -7.85 -6.40
N HIS A 207 11.90 -6.56 -6.12
CA HIS A 207 11.21 -6.16 -4.89
C HIS A 207 9.76 -6.62 -4.86
N ASN A 208 9.04 -6.62 -5.98
CA ASN A 208 7.67 -7.11 -6.05
C ASN A 208 7.60 -8.63 -5.88
N GLU A 209 8.56 -9.37 -6.43
CA GLU A 209 8.73 -10.81 -6.19
C GLU A 209 8.96 -11.12 -4.70
N GLU A 210 9.85 -10.36 -4.05
CA GLU A 210 10.08 -10.49 -2.61
C GLU A 210 8.81 -10.19 -1.80
N GLN A 211 8.10 -9.11 -2.13
CA GLN A 211 6.85 -8.75 -1.45
C GLN A 211 5.77 -9.81 -1.63
N LEU A 212 5.56 -10.31 -2.86
CA LEU A 212 4.56 -11.32 -3.13
C LEU A 212 4.82 -12.56 -2.26
N ARG A 213 6.06 -13.03 -2.23
CA ARG A 213 6.47 -14.16 -1.37
C ARG A 213 6.21 -13.88 0.11
N TRP A 214 6.51 -12.68 0.60
CA TRP A 214 6.25 -12.31 1.98
C TRP A 214 4.75 -12.20 2.30
N TYR A 215 3.95 -11.70 1.37
CA TYR A 215 2.50 -11.61 1.54
C TYR A 215 1.89 -13.02 1.53
N LEU A 216 2.23 -13.88 0.58
CA LEU A 216 1.75 -15.25 0.56
C LEU A 216 2.19 -16.03 1.82
N ALA A 217 3.41 -15.83 2.31
CA ALA A 217 3.84 -16.41 3.58
C ALA A 217 3.05 -15.86 4.78
N PHE A 218 2.74 -14.56 4.79
CA PHE A 218 1.87 -13.96 5.82
C PHE A 218 0.44 -14.51 5.77
N GLU A 219 -0.12 -14.73 4.58
CA GLU A 219 -1.45 -15.29 4.38
C GLU A 219 -1.60 -16.64 5.09
N THR A 220 -0.56 -17.50 5.05
CA THR A 220 -0.57 -18.80 5.76
C THR A 220 -0.72 -18.67 7.28
N GLN A 221 -0.41 -17.51 7.85
CA GLN A 221 -0.63 -17.27 9.28
C GLN A 221 -2.12 -17.18 9.60
N PHE A 222 -2.98 -16.77 8.65
CA PHE A 222 -4.43 -16.77 8.83
C PHE A 222 -5.00 -18.19 8.97
N ASP A 223 -4.44 -19.15 8.23
CA ASP A 223 -4.83 -20.55 8.36
C ASP A 223 -4.45 -21.10 9.74
N SER A 224 -3.26 -20.72 10.25
CA SER A 224 -2.78 -21.19 11.55
C SER A 224 -3.63 -20.72 12.74
N ILE A 225 -4.21 -19.51 12.66
CA ILE A 225 -5.08 -18.96 13.71
C ILE A 225 -6.56 -19.29 13.50
N GLY A 226 -6.94 -19.66 12.28
CA GLY A 226 -8.30 -20.04 11.90
C GLY A 226 -9.30 -18.89 11.94
N ALA A 227 -10.53 -19.16 11.47
CA ALA A 227 -11.57 -18.13 11.34
C ALA A 227 -11.95 -17.48 12.68
N GLU A 228 -11.98 -18.23 13.77
CA GLU A 228 -12.30 -17.68 15.10
C GLU A 228 -11.16 -16.84 15.66
N GLY A 229 -9.90 -17.29 15.50
CA GLY A 229 -8.74 -16.50 15.87
C GLY A 229 -8.66 -15.19 15.09
N MET A 230 -8.99 -15.20 13.80
CA MET A 230 -9.10 -14.00 12.97
C MET A 230 -10.17 -13.03 13.51
N LYS A 231 -11.37 -13.54 13.85
CA LYS A 231 -12.43 -12.71 14.45
C LYS A 231 -12.00 -12.11 15.79
N GLN A 232 -11.32 -12.88 16.63
CA GLN A 232 -10.80 -12.38 17.90
C GLN A 232 -9.71 -11.31 17.70
N LEU A 233 -8.82 -11.53 16.72
CA LEU A 233 -7.68 -10.66 16.45
C LEU A 233 -8.11 -9.30 15.89
N TYR A 234 -8.96 -9.29 14.86
CA TYR A 234 -9.34 -8.08 14.15
C TYR A 234 -10.69 -7.49 14.61
N GLY A 235 -11.56 -8.30 15.21
CA GLY A 235 -12.88 -7.85 15.66
C GLY A 235 -13.67 -7.19 14.53
N LYS A 236 -14.12 -5.95 14.75
CA LYS A 236 -14.93 -5.19 13.79
C LYS A 236 -14.18 -4.78 12.52
N SER A 237 -12.84 -4.77 12.52
CA SER A 237 -12.06 -4.39 11.34
C SER A 237 -11.67 -5.56 10.44
N LEU A 238 -12.06 -6.80 10.77
CA LEU A 238 -11.66 -8.01 10.06
C LEU A 238 -11.76 -7.89 8.53
N PHE A 239 -12.93 -7.53 8.00
CA PHE A 239 -13.10 -7.46 6.54
C PHE A 239 -12.33 -6.30 5.92
N LYS A 240 -12.17 -5.19 6.64
CA LYS A 240 -11.36 -4.06 6.20
C LYS A 240 -9.89 -4.45 6.09
N ASP A 241 -9.32 -5.03 7.14
CA ASP A 241 -7.91 -5.41 7.17
C ASP A 241 -7.61 -6.50 6.12
N LEU A 242 -8.47 -7.50 5.99
CA LEU A 242 -8.34 -8.49 4.91
C LEU A 242 -8.43 -7.84 3.52
N SER A 243 -9.34 -6.87 3.32
CA SER A 243 -9.49 -6.20 2.03
C SER A 243 -8.26 -5.38 1.65
N LEU A 244 -7.66 -4.69 2.62
CA LEU A 244 -6.39 -3.97 2.42
C LEU A 244 -5.27 -4.96 2.06
N PHE A 245 -5.18 -6.07 2.79
CA PHE A 245 -4.16 -7.08 2.53
C PHE A 245 -4.26 -7.70 1.12
N TYR A 246 -5.45 -8.15 0.73
CA TYR A 246 -5.65 -8.72 -0.61
C TYR A 246 -5.57 -7.68 -1.73
N GLY A 247 -5.93 -6.42 -1.46
CA GLY A 247 -5.66 -5.31 -2.38
C GLY A 247 -4.15 -5.10 -2.61
N ALA A 248 -3.32 -5.30 -1.58
CA ALA A 248 -1.86 -5.25 -1.73
C ALA A 248 -1.33 -6.38 -2.62
N ILE A 249 -1.87 -7.60 -2.48
CA ILE A 249 -1.50 -8.74 -3.32
C ILE A 249 -1.94 -8.51 -4.77
N LEU A 250 -3.16 -8.01 -5.00
CA LEU A 250 -3.61 -7.64 -6.34
C LEU A 250 -2.68 -6.60 -6.98
N ASN A 251 -2.35 -5.51 -6.29
CA ASN A 251 -1.43 -4.50 -6.82
C ASN A 251 -0.09 -5.10 -7.27
N VAL A 252 0.53 -5.92 -6.42
CA VAL A 252 1.85 -6.52 -6.70
C VAL A 252 1.77 -7.53 -7.84
N THR A 253 0.76 -8.41 -7.86
CA THR A 253 0.59 -9.40 -8.94
C THR A 253 0.28 -8.74 -10.28
N GLU A 254 -0.50 -7.67 -10.31
CA GLU A 254 -0.73 -6.86 -11.51
C GLU A 254 0.59 -6.34 -12.10
N ASP A 255 1.47 -5.77 -11.26
CA ASP A 255 2.78 -5.29 -11.69
C ASP A 255 3.68 -6.42 -12.19
N LEU A 256 3.67 -7.58 -11.55
CA LEU A 256 4.45 -8.74 -11.97
C LEU A 256 3.95 -9.32 -13.30
N ILE A 257 2.64 -9.43 -13.51
CA ILE A 257 2.05 -9.86 -14.79
C ILE A 257 2.46 -8.91 -15.92
N LEU A 258 2.39 -7.59 -15.70
CA LEU A 258 2.84 -6.63 -16.71
C LEU A 258 4.33 -6.75 -16.98
N SER A 259 5.14 -6.96 -15.94
CA SER A 259 6.58 -7.18 -16.09
C SER A 259 6.85 -8.42 -16.93
N ASP A 260 6.17 -9.55 -16.68
CA ASP A 260 6.29 -10.77 -17.47
C ASP A 260 5.99 -10.52 -18.96
N ILE A 261 4.95 -9.73 -19.26
CA ILE A 261 4.64 -9.33 -20.64
C ILE A 261 5.74 -8.42 -21.22
N ILE A 262 6.28 -7.49 -20.44
CA ILE A 262 7.36 -6.58 -20.90
C ILE A 262 8.62 -7.37 -21.26
N TYR A 263 9.01 -8.35 -20.45
CA TYR A 263 10.24 -9.13 -20.62
C TYR A 263 10.07 -10.38 -21.49
N GLY A 264 8.84 -10.74 -21.89
CA GLY A 264 8.61 -11.91 -22.74
C GLY A 264 8.59 -13.24 -21.99
N HIS A 265 8.26 -13.20 -20.69
CA HIS A 265 8.14 -14.36 -19.83
C HIS A 265 6.68 -14.71 -19.50
N PHE A 266 5.72 -14.01 -20.12
CA PHE A 266 4.31 -14.23 -19.85
C PHE A 266 3.90 -15.70 -20.10
N SER A 267 3.26 -16.28 -19.09
CA SER A 267 2.65 -17.61 -19.16
C SER A 267 1.35 -17.63 -18.38
N CYS A 268 0.32 -18.26 -18.95
CA CYS A 268 -0.93 -18.52 -18.26
C CYS A 268 -0.76 -19.44 -17.04
N ASP A 269 0.27 -20.28 -17.05
CA ASP A 269 0.60 -21.17 -15.94
C ASP A 269 1.48 -20.52 -14.86
N SER A 270 1.86 -19.23 -15.03
CA SER A 270 2.67 -18.51 -14.05
C SER A 270 1.97 -18.39 -12.69
N GLU A 271 2.79 -18.38 -11.63
CA GLU A 271 2.27 -18.20 -10.26
C GLU A 271 1.62 -16.82 -10.08
N HIS A 272 2.08 -15.81 -10.83
CA HIS A 272 1.50 -14.46 -10.82
C HIS A 272 0.05 -14.46 -11.30
N ILE A 273 -0.24 -15.12 -12.43
CA ILE A 273 -1.60 -15.22 -12.97
C ILE A 273 -2.49 -16.04 -12.04
N LYS A 274 -2.00 -17.20 -11.55
CA LYS A 274 -2.75 -18.07 -10.64
C LYS A 274 -3.09 -17.34 -9.33
N THR A 275 -2.13 -16.62 -8.75
CA THR A 275 -2.35 -15.83 -7.54
C THR A 275 -3.33 -14.69 -7.80
N TYR A 276 -3.18 -13.96 -8.91
CA TYR A 276 -4.09 -12.88 -9.28
C TYR A 276 -5.53 -13.36 -9.41
N VAL A 277 -5.77 -14.43 -10.17
CA VAL A 277 -7.10 -15.02 -10.39
C VAL A 277 -7.72 -15.45 -9.05
N ARG A 278 -6.96 -16.19 -8.23
CA ARG A 278 -7.41 -16.65 -6.90
C ARG A 278 -7.84 -15.49 -6.02
N VAL A 279 -6.97 -14.48 -5.87
CA VAL A 279 -7.23 -13.35 -4.98
C VAL A 279 -8.36 -12.48 -5.53
N ARG A 280 -8.44 -12.27 -6.85
CA ARG A 280 -9.51 -11.51 -7.48
C ARG A 280 -10.88 -12.14 -7.23
N ASN A 281 -10.99 -13.46 -7.40
CA ASN A 281 -12.23 -14.19 -7.12
C ASN A 281 -12.56 -14.19 -5.62
N LEU A 282 -11.55 -14.28 -4.74
CA LEU A 282 -11.77 -14.17 -3.30
C LEU A 282 -12.38 -12.81 -2.91
N VAL A 283 -11.87 -11.71 -3.47
CA VAL A 283 -12.33 -10.36 -3.08
C VAL A 283 -13.62 -9.92 -3.77
N ALA A 284 -13.82 -10.32 -5.03
CA ALA A 284 -14.96 -9.91 -5.84
C ALA A 284 -16.08 -10.95 -5.91
N GLY A 285 -15.87 -12.16 -5.41
CA GLY A 285 -16.79 -13.28 -5.56
C GLY A 285 -16.56 -14.07 -6.83
N GLU A 286 -17.24 -15.22 -6.92
CA GLU A 286 -17.26 -16.08 -8.11
C GLU A 286 -18.55 -15.84 -8.91
N ASP A 287 -18.46 -15.82 -10.24
CA ASP A 287 -19.60 -15.92 -11.16
C ASP A 287 -20.82 -15.01 -10.90
N GLY A 288 -20.61 -13.73 -10.60
CA GLY A 288 -21.71 -12.78 -10.42
C GLY A 288 -22.28 -12.75 -9.01
N MET A 289 -21.75 -13.56 -8.10
CA MET A 289 -22.22 -13.60 -6.72
C MET A 289 -21.62 -12.45 -5.90
N GLU A 290 -22.47 -11.66 -5.27
CA GLU A 290 -22.10 -10.60 -4.32
C GLU A 290 -21.66 -11.18 -2.95
N ASN A 291 -20.77 -12.19 -2.97
CA ASN A 291 -20.31 -12.91 -1.79
C ASN A 291 -18.81 -12.69 -1.47
N GLY A 292 -18.11 -11.98 -2.36
CA GLY A 292 -16.69 -11.64 -2.20
C GLY A 292 -16.40 -10.81 -0.96
N LEU A 293 -15.14 -10.78 -0.56
CA LEU A 293 -14.69 -10.04 0.63
C LEU A 293 -15.10 -8.56 0.61
N PHE A 294 -15.03 -7.89 -0.55
CA PHE A 294 -15.35 -6.47 -0.65
C PHE A 294 -16.82 -6.17 -0.33
N PHE A 295 -17.75 -7.08 -0.64
CA PHE A 295 -19.17 -6.93 -0.32
C PHE A 295 -19.48 -6.95 1.18
N LYS A 296 -18.49 -7.30 2.02
CA LYS A 296 -18.59 -7.28 3.49
C LYS A 296 -18.12 -5.96 4.10
N LEU A 297 -17.67 -5.01 3.27
CA LEU A 297 -17.24 -3.68 3.69
C LEU A 297 -18.44 -2.72 3.83
N PRO A 298 -18.31 -1.65 4.61
CA PRO A 298 -19.22 -0.51 4.54
C PRO A 298 -19.27 0.05 3.10
N GLU A 299 -20.45 0.48 2.64
CA GLU A 299 -20.72 0.93 1.27
C GLU A 299 -19.62 1.85 0.69
N ARG A 300 -19.21 2.88 1.44
CA ARG A 300 -18.17 3.81 0.98
C ARG A 300 -16.82 3.12 0.76
N GLU A 301 -16.44 2.19 1.63
CA GLU A 301 -15.18 1.44 1.50
C GLU A 301 -15.28 0.40 0.39
N PHE A 302 -16.43 -0.27 0.25
CA PHE A 302 -16.75 -1.16 -0.85
C PHE A 302 -16.56 -0.44 -2.20
N MET A 303 -17.20 0.70 -2.40
CA MET A 303 -17.10 1.44 -3.67
C MET A 303 -15.64 1.76 -4.02
N VAL A 304 -14.86 2.28 -3.06
CA VAL A 304 -13.45 2.62 -3.30
C VAL A 304 -12.63 1.39 -3.66
N MET A 305 -12.79 0.28 -2.94
CA MET A 305 -12.02 -0.95 -3.17
C MET A 305 -12.44 -1.64 -4.48
N TYR A 306 -13.74 -1.79 -4.69
CA TYR A 306 -14.30 -2.45 -5.86
C TYR A 306 -13.99 -1.68 -7.15
N GLU A 307 -14.19 -0.36 -7.16
CA GLU A 307 -13.80 0.47 -8.31
C GLU A 307 -12.29 0.37 -8.59
N SER A 308 -11.47 0.44 -7.54
CA SER A 308 -10.01 0.48 -7.71
C SER A 308 -9.44 -0.82 -8.28
N PHE A 309 -9.94 -1.96 -7.84
CA PHE A 309 -9.36 -3.28 -8.12
C PHE A 309 -10.16 -4.14 -9.10
N ILE A 310 -11.44 -3.83 -9.33
CA ILE A 310 -12.32 -4.65 -10.16
C ILE A 310 -12.80 -3.90 -11.41
N GLU A 311 -13.24 -2.63 -11.27
CA GLU A 311 -13.93 -1.90 -12.36
C GLU A 311 -13.10 -0.82 -13.08
N ARG A 312 -11.83 -0.60 -12.72
CA ARG A 312 -10.96 0.36 -13.43
C ARG A 312 -10.36 -0.22 -14.73
N SER A 313 -9.83 0.66 -15.56
CA SER A 313 -9.19 0.35 -16.86
C SER A 313 -8.09 -0.72 -16.77
N TYR A 314 -7.22 -0.66 -15.75
CA TYR A 314 -6.16 -1.66 -15.54
C TYR A 314 -6.72 -3.04 -15.14
N PRO A 315 -7.60 -3.16 -14.13
CA PRO A 315 -8.33 -4.40 -13.86
C PRO A 315 -9.00 -5.03 -15.09
N TYR A 316 -9.50 -4.23 -16.04
CA TYR A 316 -10.05 -4.79 -17.29
C TYR A 316 -9.01 -5.45 -18.19
N PHE A 317 -7.81 -4.86 -18.29
CA PHE A 317 -6.71 -5.46 -19.04
C PHE A 317 -6.37 -6.86 -18.51
N TYR A 318 -6.28 -7.01 -17.19
CA TYR A 318 -6.01 -8.33 -16.60
C TYR A 318 -7.18 -9.29 -16.76
N LYS A 319 -8.44 -8.83 -16.65
CA LYS A 319 -9.61 -9.67 -16.95
C LYS A 319 -9.59 -10.20 -18.38
N TYR A 320 -9.23 -9.36 -19.35
CA TYR A 320 -9.07 -9.77 -20.74
C TYR A 320 -7.99 -10.86 -20.87
N ILE A 321 -6.83 -10.66 -20.26
CA ILE A 321 -5.74 -11.65 -20.30
C ILE A 321 -6.20 -12.97 -19.68
N THR A 322 -6.74 -12.93 -18.46
CA THR A 322 -7.11 -14.15 -17.74
C THR A 322 -8.21 -14.91 -18.48
N ARG A 323 -9.25 -14.24 -18.98
CA ARG A 323 -10.37 -14.89 -19.67
C ARG A 323 -10.03 -15.28 -21.10
N ASP A 324 -9.62 -14.32 -21.92
CA ASP A 324 -9.55 -14.49 -23.36
C ASP A 324 -8.24 -15.14 -23.82
N LYS A 325 -7.18 -15.06 -23.01
CA LYS A 325 -5.89 -15.70 -23.31
C LYS A 325 -5.61 -16.94 -22.46
N CYS A 326 -6.00 -16.93 -21.19
CA CYS A 326 -5.70 -18.01 -20.26
C CYS A 326 -6.88 -18.90 -19.87
N ASN A 327 -8.09 -18.63 -20.38
CA ASN A 327 -9.30 -19.39 -20.08
C ASN A 327 -9.64 -19.50 -18.58
N TYR A 328 -9.25 -18.49 -17.79
CA TYR A 328 -9.64 -18.32 -16.39
C TYR A 328 -10.84 -17.38 -16.26
N THR A 329 -11.82 -17.76 -15.43
CA THR A 329 -12.94 -16.90 -15.09
C THR A 329 -12.60 -15.97 -13.93
N VAL A 330 -12.78 -14.66 -14.12
CA VAL A 330 -12.65 -13.65 -13.06
C VAL A 330 -13.80 -12.64 -13.08
N HIS A 331 -14.19 -12.19 -11.89
CA HIS A 331 -15.33 -11.29 -11.69
C HIS A 331 -15.05 -9.80 -12.03
N GLY A 332 -16.13 -9.06 -12.29
CA GLY A 332 -16.20 -7.64 -12.66
C GLY A 332 -17.10 -7.42 -13.89
N VAL A 333 -17.88 -6.33 -13.96
CA VAL A 333 -18.77 -6.09 -15.11
C VAL A 333 -17.92 -5.96 -16.38
N PRO A 334 -18.20 -6.69 -17.48
CA PRO A 334 -17.62 -6.33 -18.76
C PRO A 334 -18.18 -4.96 -19.15
N VAL A 335 -17.42 -3.89 -18.95
CA VAL A 335 -17.73 -2.65 -19.68
C VAL A 335 -17.54 -3.00 -21.14
N VAL A 336 -18.64 -3.05 -21.89
CA VAL A 336 -18.61 -3.20 -23.33
C VAL A 336 -17.89 -1.97 -23.86
N ILE A 337 -16.62 -2.15 -24.24
CA ILE A 337 -15.88 -1.13 -24.99
C ILE A 337 -16.49 -1.18 -26.39
N VAL A 338 -17.52 -0.37 -26.62
CA VAL A 338 -17.94 -0.05 -27.97
C VAL A 338 -16.81 0.76 -28.59
N VAL A 339 -15.97 0.09 -29.38
CA VAL A 339 -15.05 0.78 -30.29
C VAL A 339 -15.91 1.24 -31.46
N SER A 340 -16.62 2.35 -31.30
CA SER A 340 -17.25 3.02 -32.42
C SER A 340 -16.14 3.62 -33.27
N ASN A 341 -16.07 3.20 -34.54
CA ASN A 341 -15.27 3.87 -35.55
C ASN A 341 -15.69 5.35 -35.62
N VAL A 342 -14.67 6.23 -35.64
CA VAL A 342 -14.63 7.61 -36.13
C VAL A 342 -15.28 8.74 -35.28
N ASP A 343 -14.42 9.68 -34.88
CA ASP A 343 -14.59 11.14 -34.77
C ASP A 343 -15.09 11.92 -33.53
N GLU A 344 -15.62 11.34 -32.45
CA GLU A 344 -15.86 12.15 -31.23
C GLU A 344 -15.52 11.39 -29.93
N ALA A 345 -14.25 11.47 -29.53
CA ALA A 345 -13.73 10.81 -28.32
C ALA A 345 -13.07 11.82 -27.37
N TRP A 346 -13.86 12.47 -26.50
CA TRP A 346 -13.32 13.33 -25.43
C TRP A 346 -13.44 12.74 -24.02
N LEU A 347 -13.88 11.49 -23.86
CA LEU A 347 -14.05 10.86 -22.54
C LEU A 347 -13.43 9.47 -22.39
N ILE A 348 -12.67 8.96 -23.38
CA ILE A 348 -12.14 7.58 -23.34
C ILE A 348 -10.65 7.47 -23.76
N GLU A 349 -9.87 8.56 -23.80
CA GLU A 349 -8.48 8.49 -24.29
C GLU A 349 -7.42 8.15 -23.22
N SER A 350 -7.65 8.45 -21.93
CA SER A 350 -6.57 8.31 -20.94
C SER A 350 -6.34 6.87 -20.42
N GLY A 351 -7.35 5.99 -20.52
CA GLY A 351 -7.24 4.59 -20.12
C GLY A 351 -6.99 3.60 -21.28
N LYS A 352 -7.31 4.00 -22.52
CA LYS A 352 -7.16 3.15 -23.72
C LYS A 352 -5.72 2.99 -24.19
N SER A 353 -4.79 3.89 -23.87
CA SER A 353 -3.43 3.85 -24.42
C SER A 353 -2.49 2.85 -23.72
N ALA A 354 -2.56 2.72 -22.40
CA ALA A 354 -1.57 1.93 -21.66
C ALA A 354 -1.74 0.41 -21.86
N GLY A 355 -2.96 -0.12 -21.70
CA GLY A 355 -3.22 -1.56 -21.81
C GLY A 355 -2.98 -2.13 -23.22
N TYR A 356 -3.39 -1.39 -24.26
CA TYR A 356 -3.27 -1.85 -25.65
C TYR A 356 -1.81 -2.00 -26.11
N LYS A 357 -0.91 -1.13 -25.64
CA LYS A 357 0.53 -1.28 -25.90
C LYS A 357 1.08 -2.64 -25.44
N TYR A 358 0.55 -3.17 -24.33
CA TYR A 358 0.93 -4.48 -23.83
C TYR A 358 0.20 -5.63 -24.55
N LEU A 359 -1.01 -5.40 -25.06
CA LEU A 359 -1.74 -6.41 -25.85
C LEU A 359 -0.99 -6.77 -27.14
N ASP A 360 -0.42 -5.80 -27.85
CA ASP A 360 0.35 -6.08 -29.06
C ASP A 360 1.60 -6.92 -28.75
N LYS A 361 2.33 -6.56 -27.67
CA LYS A 361 3.47 -7.35 -27.20
C LYS A 361 3.07 -8.76 -26.80
N LEU A 362 1.97 -8.91 -26.06
CA LEU A 362 1.44 -10.21 -25.64
C LEU A 362 1.04 -11.07 -26.83
N ASN A 363 0.32 -10.51 -27.80
CA ASN A 363 -0.07 -11.24 -29.01
C ASN A 363 1.16 -11.69 -29.83
N GLN A 364 2.20 -10.85 -29.91
CA GLN A 364 3.46 -11.25 -30.56
C GLN A 364 4.15 -12.41 -29.83
N GLN A 365 4.09 -12.46 -28.50
CA GLN A 365 4.65 -13.56 -27.72
C GLN A 365 3.87 -14.86 -27.93
N LEU A 366 2.55 -14.82 -27.80
CA LEU A 366 1.69 -16.00 -27.96
C LEU A 366 1.77 -16.59 -29.38
N ASN A 367 1.88 -15.75 -30.41
CA ASN A 367 2.02 -16.20 -31.79
C ASN A 367 3.37 -16.88 -32.07
N LYS A 368 4.45 -16.48 -31.37
CA LYS A 368 5.75 -17.16 -31.48
C LYS A 368 5.72 -18.57 -30.89
N THR A 369 4.98 -18.76 -29.79
CA THR A 369 4.87 -20.06 -29.14
C THR A 369 4.03 -21.04 -29.97
N ASN A 370 2.95 -20.56 -30.61
CA ASN A 370 2.04 -21.42 -31.38
C ASN A 370 2.48 -21.65 -32.84
N GLY A 371 3.38 -20.83 -33.39
CA GLY A 371 3.86 -20.94 -34.78
C GLY A 371 5.12 -21.80 -34.97
N GLY A 372 5.56 -22.49 -33.92
CA GLY A 372 6.77 -23.34 -33.92
C GLY A 372 6.51 -24.84 -33.96
N GLU A 373 5.28 -25.27 -34.26
CA GLU A 373 4.92 -26.69 -34.46
C GLU A 373 4.85 -27.08 -35.94
#